data_AF-A0A5D8ZYI8-F1
#
_entry.id   AF-A0A5D8ZYI8-F1
#
_cell.length_a   1.000
_cell.length_b   1.000
_cell.length_c   1.000
_cell.angle_alpha   90.00
_cell.angle_beta   90.00
_cell.angle_gamma   90.00
#
_symmetry.space_group_name_H-M   'P 1'
#
loop_
_entity.id
_entity.type
_entity.pdbx_description
1 polymer ?
#
loop_
_entity_poly.entity_id
_entity_poly.type
_entity_poly.pdbx_seq_one_letter_code
_entity_poly.pdbx_strand_id
1 'polypeptide(L)'
;MKGLKYIVLPMICWGIASCGHQKNKETEALVETQGSTQTEPFNLAKIAVGQNINEILKSAGATAKEAVRSNEVTLIGNEKLAFSSKELLHFNGIDLEGKTHKNTNKVILHFGKVDQEIGPLANEKEDELGMYQLDIYTEQEKTALLDNLNKTLQKPSFDTVHEGFESEVKDNEIIQTQNKLRQEVAIWRNKDMLYYYCETKIDNRPDEYRCNLFVFKNKEWKDLLKGSGYPDLDKISL
;
A
#
# COMPACT_ATOMS: atom_id res chain seq x y z
N MET A 1 12.64 26.82 52.86
CA MET A 1 12.18 28.18 53.22
C MET A 1 13.35 29.14 53.17
N LYS A 2 13.16 30.28 52.48
CA LYS A 2 13.98 31.51 52.49
C LYS A 2 15.34 31.40 51.78
N GLY A 3 15.74 32.29 50.89
CA GLY A 3 15.15 33.55 50.46
C GLY A 3 15.96 34.11 49.29
N LEU A 4 15.24 34.68 48.33
CA LEU A 4 15.75 35.40 47.18
C LEU A 4 16.57 36.63 47.64
N LYS A 5 17.72 36.89 47.00
CA LYS A 5 18.43 38.17 47.11
C LYS A 5 18.59 38.77 45.72
N TYR A 6 17.83 39.84 45.48
CA TYR A 6 17.99 40.73 44.34
C TYR A 6 19.13 41.73 44.60
N ILE A 7 19.93 42.02 43.57
CA ILE A 7 20.63 43.30 43.41
C ILE A 7 20.34 43.78 41.99
N VAL A 8 20.17 45.10 41.90
CA VAL A 8 19.29 45.82 41.00
C VAL A 8 20.06 47.01 40.42
N LEU A 9 19.78 47.31 39.13
CA LEU A 9 19.97 48.58 38.39
C LEU A 9 21.42 48.99 37.96
N PRO A 10 21.59 49.98 37.04
CA PRO A 10 20.75 50.45 35.89
C PRO A 10 21.57 50.78 34.61
N MET A 11 20.89 50.99 33.47
CA MET A 11 20.88 52.24 32.66
C MET A 11 20.50 51.97 31.19
N ILE A 12 19.30 52.40 30.75
CA ILE A 12 18.98 53.67 30.04
C ILE A 12 19.31 53.55 28.53
N CYS A 13 18.49 53.90 27.54
CA CYS A 13 17.08 54.28 27.38
C CYS A 13 16.84 54.43 25.85
N TRP A 14 15.58 54.68 25.50
CA TRP A 14 15.01 55.15 24.23
C TRP A 14 14.46 54.05 23.32
N GLY A 15 13.17 53.93 23.05
CA GLY A 15 12.05 54.85 23.23
C GLY A 15 11.59 55.38 21.88
N ILE A 16 10.54 54.76 21.34
CA ILE A 16 9.43 55.49 20.71
C ILE A 16 8.17 54.68 20.89
N ALA A 17 7.19 55.31 21.52
CA ALA A 17 5.82 54.88 21.60
C ALA A 17 5.12 55.15 20.27
N SER A 18 4.26 54.22 19.84
CA SER A 18 2.98 54.61 19.26
C SER A 18 1.92 53.59 19.66
N CYS A 19 0.89 54.09 20.33
CA CYS A 19 -0.30 53.36 20.74
C CYS A 19 -1.19 53.05 19.54
N GLY A 20 -1.78 51.86 19.55
CA GLY A 20 -2.87 51.47 18.66
C GLY A 20 -3.38 50.08 19.01
N HIS A 21 -4.21 50.00 20.04
CA HIS A 21 -4.93 48.79 20.46
C HIS A 21 -5.96 48.39 19.38
N GLN A 22 -5.91 47.15 18.87
CA GLN A 22 -7.09 46.27 18.76
C GLN A 22 -6.71 44.85 18.31
N LYS A 23 -7.20 43.88 19.08
CA LYS A 23 -7.18 42.43 18.83
C LYS A 23 -7.69 42.11 17.42
N ASN A 24 -7.00 41.23 16.71
CA ASN A 24 -7.65 40.18 15.92
C ASN A 24 -6.77 38.93 15.87
N LYS A 25 -7.43 37.78 16.02
CA LYS A 25 -6.87 36.45 15.83
C LYS A 25 -6.44 36.33 14.37
N GLU A 26 -5.15 36.20 14.10
CA GLU A 26 -4.68 35.64 12.84
C GLU A 26 -4.36 34.17 13.07
N THR A 27 -5.36 33.38 12.72
CA THR A 27 -5.26 31.99 12.28
C THR A 27 -4.02 31.86 11.38
N GLU A 28 -3.09 30.98 11.75
CA GLU A 28 -2.09 30.49 10.80
C GLU A 28 -2.86 30.03 9.56
N ALA A 29 -2.61 30.72 8.45
CA ALA A 29 -3.14 30.36 7.15
C ALA A 29 -2.59 28.98 6.80
N LEU A 30 -3.37 27.94 7.11
CA LEU A 30 -3.37 26.71 6.37
C LEU A 30 -3.40 27.10 4.90
N VAL A 31 -2.29 26.86 4.21
CA VAL A 31 -2.24 26.86 2.76
C VAL A 31 -3.27 25.82 2.32
N GLU A 32 -4.49 26.28 2.03
CA GLU A 32 -5.48 25.52 1.29
C GLU A 32 -4.89 25.31 -0.10
N THR A 33 -4.15 24.21 -0.23
CA THR A 33 -3.78 23.65 -1.53
C THR A 33 -5.11 23.37 -2.22
N GLN A 34 -5.45 24.24 -3.17
CA GLN A 34 -6.67 24.23 -3.94
C GLN A 34 -7.04 22.80 -4.30
N GLY A 35 -8.24 22.39 -3.87
CA GLY A 35 -8.81 21.10 -4.19
C GLY A 35 -8.84 20.92 -5.69
N SER A 36 -7.98 20.04 -6.19
CA SER A 36 -8.25 19.30 -7.43
C SER A 36 -9.61 18.65 -7.24
N THR A 37 -10.66 19.27 -7.79
CA THR A 37 -11.98 18.66 -7.91
C THR A 37 -11.79 17.34 -8.64
N GLN A 38 -12.11 16.24 -7.95
CA GLN A 38 -12.01 14.88 -8.46
C GLN A 38 -12.98 14.75 -9.64
N THR A 39 -12.49 14.94 -10.87
CA THR A 39 -13.33 14.92 -12.08
C THR A 39 -13.52 13.51 -12.65
N GLU A 40 -12.67 12.56 -12.25
CA GLU A 40 -12.73 11.17 -12.69
C GLU A 40 -12.84 10.22 -11.49
N PRO A 41 -13.58 9.10 -11.63
CA PRO A 41 -13.57 8.04 -10.64
C PRO A 41 -12.15 7.55 -10.36
N PHE A 42 -11.86 7.25 -9.09
CA PHE A 42 -10.59 6.70 -8.68
C PHE A 42 -10.29 5.39 -9.42
N ASN A 43 -9.01 5.16 -9.72
CA ASN A 43 -8.57 4.02 -10.50
C ASN A 43 -7.15 3.61 -10.11
N LEU A 44 -7.01 2.43 -9.51
CA LEU A 44 -5.73 1.83 -9.10
C LEU A 44 -4.73 1.71 -10.26
N ALA A 45 -5.18 1.48 -11.49
CA ALA A 45 -4.32 1.36 -12.65
C ALA A 45 -3.63 2.69 -13.04
N LYS A 46 -4.10 3.83 -12.52
CA LYS A 46 -3.50 5.17 -12.74
C LYS A 46 -2.51 5.57 -11.65
N ILE A 47 -2.40 4.80 -10.57
CA ILE A 47 -1.48 5.09 -9.47
C ILE A 47 -0.07 4.64 -9.86
N ALA A 48 0.92 5.46 -9.51
CA ALA A 48 2.32 5.16 -9.71
C ALA A 48 3.05 4.98 -8.37
N VAL A 49 4.03 4.07 -8.36
CA VAL A 49 4.96 3.93 -7.23
C VAL A 49 5.81 5.19 -7.09
N GLY A 50 5.86 5.74 -5.88
CA GLY A 50 6.47 7.02 -5.52
C GLY A 50 5.46 8.15 -5.31
N GLN A 51 4.17 7.93 -5.60
CA GLN A 51 3.13 8.90 -5.25
C GLN A 51 2.92 8.97 -3.74
N ASN A 52 2.61 10.16 -3.22
CA ASN A 52 2.32 10.34 -1.81
C ASN A 52 1.00 9.64 -1.43
N ILE A 53 1.02 8.88 -0.33
CA ILE A 53 -0.13 8.10 0.12
C ILE A 53 -1.34 8.99 0.45
N ASN A 54 -1.13 10.17 1.01
CA ASN A 54 -2.23 11.08 1.36
C ASN A 54 -2.90 11.66 0.10
N GLU A 55 -2.13 11.89 -0.97
CA GLU A 55 -2.68 12.30 -2.26
C GLU A 55 -3.51 11.18 -2.90
N ILE A 56 -3.02 9.94 -2.84
CA ILE A 56 -3.77 8.76 -3.29
C ILE A 56 -5.11 8.67 -2.55
N LEU A 57 -5.09 8.72 -1.21
CA LEU A 57 -6.31 8.62 -0.40
C LEU A 57 -7.27 9.78 -0.68
N LYS A 58 -6.77 11.02 -0.77
CA LYS A 58 -7.56 12.19 -1.15
C LYS A 58 -8.20 12.01 -2.53
N SER A 59 -7.45 11.48 -3.50
CA SER A 59 -7.94 11.21 -4.85
C SER A 59 -8.94 10.06 -4.94
N ALA A 60 -9.05 9.24 -3.89
CA ALA A 60 -10.08 8.22 -3.74
C ALA A 60 -11.29 8.72 -2.94
N GLY A 61 -11.19 9.89 -2.31
CA GLY A 61 -12.18 10.33 -1.31
C GLY A 61 -12.13 9.50 -0.03
N ALA A 62 -11.01 8.81 0.24
CA ALA A 62 -10.81 7.96 1.40
C ALA A 62 -9.92 8.63 2.44
N THR A 63 -9.97 8.13 3.67
CA THR A 63 -9.09 8.57 4.75
C THR A 63 -8.33 7.40 5.36
N ALA A 64 -7.13 7.66 5.87
CA ALA A 64 -6.33 6.62 6.53
C ALA A 64 -6.97 6.06 7.82
N LYS A 65 -8.10 6.62 8.28
CA LYS A 65 -8.89 6.11 9.41
C LYS A 65 -9.86 4.99 9.00
N GLU A 66 -10.23 4.94 7.72
CA GLU A 66 -11.06 3.86 7.15
C GLU A 66 -10.23 2.59 6.89
N ALA A 67 -8.91 2.71 6.90
CA ALA A 67 -8.00 1.60 6.69
C ALA A 67 -7.94 0.67 7.92
N VAL A 68 -7.84 -0.63 7.66
CA VAL A 68 -7.29 -1.57 8.65
C VAL A 68 -5.77 -1.36 8.67
N ARG A 69 -5.26 -0.85 9.80
CA ARG A 69 -3.83 -0.64 10.05
C ARG A 69 -3.21 -1.85 10.72
N SER A 70 -2.00 -2.19 10.30
CA SER A 70 -1.10 -3.04 11.08
C SER A 70 0.06 -2.18 11.57
N ASN A 71 0.44 -2.34 12.83
CA ASN A 71 1.67 -1.73 13.36
C ASN A 71 2.94 -2.48 12.89
N GLU A 72 2.77 -3.54 12.10
CA GLU A 72 3.88 -4.31 11.54
C GLU A 72 4.44 -3.61 10.31
N VAL A 73 5.70 -3.19 10.43
CA VAL A 73 6.51 -2.70 9.32
C VAL A 73 7.07 -3.90 8.56
N THR A 74 7.13 -3.83 7.23
CA THR A 74 7.80 -4.85 6.41
C THR A 74 9.31 -4.89 6.71
N LEU A 75 9.98 -5.97 6.30
CA LEU A 75 11.45 -6.08 6.41
C LEU A 75 12.22 -5.01 5.62
N ILE A 76 11.52 -4.22 4.82
CA ILE A 76 12.06 -3.13 4.00
C ILE A 76 11.46 -1.75 4.39
N GLY A 77 10.97 -1.61 5.63
CA GLY A 77 10.62 -0.30 6.19
C GLY A 77 9.25 0.27 5.77
N ASN A 78 8.33 -0.55 5.25
CA ASN A 78 7.03 -0.07 4.82
C ASN A 78 5.88 -0.40 5.78
N GLU A 79 5.02 0.58 6.03
CA GLU A 79 3.72 0.38 6.66
C GLU A 79 2.66 -0.06 5.64
N LYS A 80 1.49 -0.48 6.13
CA LYS A 80 0.38 -0.98 5.33
C LYS A 80 -0.93 -0.32 5.70
N LEU A 81 -1.67 0.16 4.70
CA LEU A 81 -3.09 0.52 4.82
C LEU A 81 -3.92 -0.43 3.96
N ALA A 82 -4.80 -1.21 4.59
CA ALA A 82 -5.69 -2.13 3.89
C ALA A 82 -7.12 -1.57 3.83
N PHE A 83 -7.72 -1.60 2.65
CA PHE A 83 -9.06 -1.09 2.39
C PHE A 83 -9.90 -2.12 1.65
N SER A 84 -11.13 -2.31 2.12
CA SER A 84 -12.16 -3.14 1.48
C SER A 84 -13.32 -2.30 0.92
N SER A 85 -13.18 -0.97 0.94
CA SER A 85 -14.23 -0.08 0.48
C SER A 85 -14.18 0.07 -1.04
N LYS A 86 -15.36 0.25 -1.65
CA LYS A 86 -15.52 0.43 -3.10
C LYS A 86 -14.67 1.56 -3.65
N GLU A 87 -14.50 2.66 -2.90
CA GLU A 87 -13.81 3.87 -3.34
C GLU A 87 -12.38 3.58 -3.82
N LEU A 88 -11.72 2.61 -3.19
CA LEU A 88 -10.34 2.21 -3.49
C LEU A 88 -10.23 0.92 -4.30
N LEU A 89 -11.30 0.11 -4.38
CA LEU A 89 -11.34 -1.17 -5.10
C LEU A 89 -11.80 -1.04 -6.56
N HIS A 90 -11.37 0.03 -7.23
CA HIS A 90 -11.61 0.21 -8.66
C HIS A 90 -10.31 0.08 -9.45
N PHE A 91 -10.30 -0.81 -10.44
CA PHE A 91 -9.15 -1.02 -11.34
C PHE A 91 -9.61 -0.85 -12.78
N ASN A 92 -9.11 0.16 -13.49
CA ASN A 92 -9.43 0.42 -14.89
C ASN A 92 -10.93 0.30 -15.24
N GLY A 93 -11.77 0.94 -14.42
CA GLY A 93 -13.23 0.99 -14.60
C GLY A 93 -13.99 -0.25 -14.16
N ILE A 94 -13.33 -1.32 -13.70
CA ILE A 94 -14.00 -2.45 -13.04
C ILE A 94 -14.03 -2.25 -11.53
N ASP A 95 -15.15 -2.66 -10.93
CA ASP A 95 -15.33 -2.78 -9.49
C ASP A 95 -14.82 -4.14 -9.02
N LEU A 96 -14.02 -4.14 -7.96
CA LEU A 96 -13.43 -5.33 -7.35
C LEU A 96 -13.95 -5.55 -5.92
N GLU A 97 -14.96 -4.80 -5.47
CA GLU A 97 -15.65 -5.09 -4.21
C GLU A 97 -16.26 -6.50 -4.26
N GLY A 98 -16.03 -7.26 -3.19
CA GLY A 98 -16.53 -8.62 -3.09
C GLY A 98 -16.16 -9.24 -1.76
N LYS A 99 -16.96 -10.21 -1.31
CA LYS A 99 -16.66 -11.00 -0.12
C LYS A 99 -17.15 -12.42 -0.26
N THR A 100 -16.40 -13.33 0.34
CA THR A 100 -16.86 -14.67 0.68
C THR A 100 -17.36 -14.67 2.12
N HIS A 101 -17.68 -15.85 2.66
CA HIS A 101 -18.04 -15.97 4.06
C HIS A 101 -16.83 -15.82 5.02
N LYS A 102 -15.59 -15.98 4.53
CA LYS A 102 -14.36 -15.85 5.33
C LYS A 102 -13.59 -14.57 5.06
N ASN A 103 -13.55 -14.13 3.81
CA ASN A 103 -12.63 -13.08 3.36
C ASN A 103 -13.37 -12.00 2.58
N THR A 104 -12.86 -10.78 2.65
CA THR A 104 -13.31 -9.64 1.85
C THR A 104 -12.18 -9.22 0.94
N ASN A 105 -12.49 -8.90 -0.31
CA ASN A 105 -11.54 -8.33 -1.25
C ASN A 105 -10.98 -7.05 -0.66
N LYS A 106 -9.70 -6.78 -0.92
CA LYS A 106 -9.04 -5.59 -0.40
C LYS A 106 -7.89 -5.15 -1.27
N VAL A 107 -7.64 -3.85 -1.25
CA VAL A 107 -6.37 -3.28 -1.68
C VAL A 107 -5.52 -2.98 -0.46
N ILE A 108 -4.23 -3.27 -0.54
CA ILE A 108 -3.23 -2.94 0.47
C ILE A 108 -2.24 -1.99 -0.16
N LEU A 109 -2.11 -0.80 0.42
CA LEU A 109 -1.15 0.20 0.02
C LEU A 109 0.06 0.09 0.95
N HIS A 110 1.22 -0.23 0.39
CA HIS A 110 2.48 -0.30 1.11
C HIS A 110 3.27 0.98 0.84
N PHE A 111 3.57 1.74 1.88
CA PHE A 111 4.22 3.05 1.74
C PHE A 111 5.38 3.17 2.74
N GLY A 112 6.36 4.00 2.40
CA GLY A 112 7.57 4.15 3.20
C GLY A 112 7.32 4.82 4.54
N LYS A 113 7.92 4.26 5.58
CA LYS A 113 8.01 4.86 6.89
C LYS A 113 9.48 4.94 7.29
N VAL A 114 10.07 6.12 7.14
CA VAL A 114 11.46 6.38 7.47
C VAL A 114 11.55 6.67 8.96
N ASP A 115 12.22 5.77 9.67
CA ASP A 115 12.53 5.97 11.08
C ASP A 115 13.48 7.17 11.25
N GLN A 116 13.22 8.03 12.24
CA GLN A 116 13.99 9.25 12.44
C GLN A 116 15.39 9.00 13.03
N GLU A 117 15.59 7.89 13.73
CA GLU A 117 16.86 7.53 14.37
C GLU A 117 17.72 6.66 13.46
N ILE A 118 17.09 5.70 12.77
CA ILE A 118 17.78 4.69 11.96
C ILE A 118 17.89 5.12 10.49
N GLY A 119 16.97 5.96 10.01
CA GLY A 119 16.84 6.28 8.60
C GLY A 119 16.13 5.16 7.83
N PRO A 120 16.19 5.18 6.48
CA PRO A 120 15.56 4.15 5.67
C PRO A 120 16.29 2.81 5.82
N LEU A 121 15.53 1.72 5.91
CA LEU A 121 16.01 0.34 5.93
C LEU A 121 16.38 -0.16 4.52
N ALA A 122 15.76 0.40 3.49
CA ALA A 122 15.90 0.05 2.09
C ALA A 122 15.82 1.33 1.22
N ASN A 123 15.10 1.32 0.10
CA ASN A 123 14.86 2.51 -0.73
C ASN A 123 13.52 3.20 -0.44
N GLU A 124 12.87 2.90 0.67
CA GLU A 124 11.63 3.56 1.05
C GLU A 124 11.84 5.06 1.37
N LYS A 125 10.80 5.84 1.12
CA LYS A 125 10.75 7.27 1.43
C LYS A 125 9.46 7.58 2.15
N GLU A 126 9.51 8.52 3.07
CA GLU A 126 8.37 8.85 3.93
C GLU A 126 7.12 9.13 3.08
N ASP A 127 6.04 8.44 3.41
CA ASP A 127 4.71 8.55 2.79
C ASP A 127 4.65 8.21 1.28
N GLU A 128 5.74 7.78 0.64
CA GLU A 128 5.71 7.35 -0.76
C GLU A 128 5.21 5.91 -0.89
N LEU A 129 4.24 5.68 -1.77
CA LEU A 129 3.77 4.34 -2.13
C LEU A 129 4.91 3.55 -2.76
N GLY A 130 5.31 2.43 -2.16
CA GLY A 130 6.29 1.49 -2.70
C GLY A 130 5.67 0.38 -3.55
N MET A 131 4.50 -0.12 -3.14
CA MET A 131 3.74 -1.18 -3.81
C MET A 131 2.26 -1.06 -3.45
N TYR A 132 1.38 -1.41 -4.38
CA TYR A 132 0.02 -1.80 -4.01
C TYR A 132 -0.23 -3.27 -4.31
N GLN A 133 -1.05 -3.89 -3.47
CA GLN A 133 -1.44 -5.28 -3.56
C GLN A 133 -2.97 -5.37 -3.61
N LEU A 134 -3.51 -6.16 -4.53
CA LEU A 134 -4.91 -6.58 -4.50
C LEU A 134 -4.98 -8.01 -3.99
N ASP A 135 -5.85 -8.23 -3.01
CA ASP A 135 -6.26 -9.55 -2.55
C ASP A 135 -7.71 -9.77 -2.95
N ILE A 136 -7.92 -10.67 -3.90
CA ILE A 136 -9.24 -11.03 -4.45
C ILE A 136 -9.56 -12.47 -4.06
N TYR A 137 -10.71 -12.66 -3.42
CA TYR A 137 -11.19 -13.95 -2.90
C TYR A 137 -12.45 -14.42 -3.63
N THR A 138 -12.97 -13.64 -4.57
CA THR A 138 -14.19 -13.93 -5.31
C THR A 138 -13.90 -14.21 -6.78
N GLU A 139 -14.60 -15.20 -7.35
CA GLU A 139 -14.33 -15.70 -8.70
C GLU A 139 -14.69 -14.67 -9.79
N GLN A 140 -15.79 -13.93 -9.60
CA GLN A 140 -16.25 -12.90 -10.53
C GLN A 140 -15.23 -11.77 -10.67
N GLU A 141 -14.83 -11.16 -9.55
CA GLU A 141 -13.90 -10.04 -9.54
C GLU A 141 -12.49 -10.47 -9.99
N LYS A 142 -12.05 -11.69 -9.66
CA LYS A 142 -10.78 -12.23 -10.20
C LYS A 142 -10.83 -12.36 -11.72
N THR A 143 -11.92 -12.91 -12.25
CA THR A 143 -12.06 -13.10 -13.71
C THR A 143 -12.10 -11.76 -14.42
N ALA A 144 -12.82 -10.78 -13.87
CA ALA A 144 -12.84 -9.42 -14.37
C ALA A 144 -11.45 -8.77 -14.34
N LEU A 145 -10.69 -8.95 -13.25
CA LEU A 145 -9.32 -8.43 -13.12
C LEU A 145 -8.39 -9.04 -14.17
N LEU A 146 -8.36 -10.37 -14.30
CA LEU A 146 -7.49 -11.05 -15.25
C LEU A 146 -7.81 -10.66 -16.70
N ASP A 147 -9.10 -10.59 -17.06
CA ASP A 147 -9.54 -10.12 -18.37
C ASP A 147 -9.12 -8.67 -18.62
N ASN A 148 -9.23 -7.81 -17.61
CA ASN A 148 -8.82 -6.41 -17.72
C ASN A 148 -7.31 -6.28 -17.91
N LEU A 149 -6.50 -7.03 -17.15
CA LEU A 149 -5.04 -7.08 -17.30
C LEU A 149 -4.65 -7.54 -18.72
N ASN A 150 -5.24 -8.63 -19.20
CA ASN A 150 -4.98 -9.14 -20.55
C ASN A 150 -5.39 -8.15 -21.66
N LYS A 151 -6.45 -7.36 -21.46
CA LYS A 151 -6.88 -6.33 -22.42
C LYS A 151 -5.98 -5.09 -22.39
N THR A 152 -5.54 -4.66 -21.22
CA THR A 152 -4.81 -3.40 -21.03
C THR A 152 -3.31 -3.52 -21.19
N LEU A 153 -2.73 -4.57 -20.61
CA LEU A 153 -1.30 -4.85 -20.60
C LEU A 153 -0.89 -5.82 -21.71
N GLN A 154 -1.86 -6.28 -22.51
CA GLN A 154 -1.68 -7.29 -23.56
C GLN A 154 -1.22 -8.64 -22.97
N LYS A 155 -0.38 -9.38 -23.69
CA LYS A 155 0.11 -10.69 -23.27
C LYS A 155 1.12 -10.55 -22.12
N PRO A 156 1.04 -11.38 -21.07
CA PRO A 156 2.09 -11.43 -20.06
C PRO A 156 3.45 -11.75 -20.70
N SER A 157 4.50 -11.16 -20.12
CA SER A 157 5.89 -11.45 -20.49
C SER A 157 6.33 -12.83 -20.01
N PHE A 158 5.66 -13.36 -18.99
CA PHE A 158 5.84 -14.71 -18.47
C PHE A 158 4.52 -15.17 -17.86
N ASP A 159 4.11 -16.40 -18.15
CA ASP A 159 2.97 -17.06 -17.56
C ASP A 159 3.25 -18.56 -17.38
N THR A 160 2.78 -19.13 -16.28
CA THR A 160 2.94 -20.55 -15.99
C THR A 160 1.89 -21.06 -15.01
N VAL A 161 1.77 -22.37 -14.93
CA VAL A 161 0.90 -23.07 -13.99
C VAL A 161 1.75 -24.08 -13.23
N HIS A 162 1.78 -23.96 -11.91
CA HIS A 162 2.37 -24.94 -11.01
C HIS A 162 1.28 -25.82 -10.44
N GLU A 163 1.49 -27.13 -10.49
CA GLU A 163 0.64 -28.12 -9.85
C GLU A 163 1.47 -28.94 -8.87
N GLY A 164 0.90 -29.19 -7.71
CA GLY A 164 1.58 -29.92 -6.65
C GLY A 164 0.62 -30.25 -5.52
N PHE A 165 1.18 -30.37 -4.33
CA PHE A 165 0.40 -30.60 -3.12
C PHE A 165 0.74 -29.53 -2.09
N GLU A 166 -0.28 -29.12 -1.35
CA GLU A 166 -0.12 -28.23 -0.19
C GLU A 166 0.83 -28.88 0.83
N SER A 167 1.62 -28.07 1.52
CA SER A 167 2.41 -28.51 2.66
C SER A 167 2.00 -27.74 3.91
N GLU A 168 2.01 -28.42 5.05
CA GLU A 168 1.74 -27.84 6.36
C GLU A 168 2.97 -27.98 7.26
N VAL A 169 3.11 -27.09 8.24
CA VAL A 169 4.15 -27.21 9.27
C VAL A 169 3.53 -27.85 10.50
N LYS A 170 4.09 -28.97 10.91
CA LYS A 170 3.70 -29.68 12.14
C LYS A 170 4.96 -30.10 12.87
N ASP A 171 5.04 -29.77 14.16
CA ASP A 171 6.18 -30.13 15.01
C ASP A 171 7.55 -29.68 14.43
N ASN A 172 7.59 -28.49 13.81
CA ASN A 172 8.73 -27.93 13.06
C ASN A 172 9.18 -28.71 11.82
N GLU A 173 8.38 -29.67 11.35
CA GLU A 173 8.60 -30.38 10.08
C GLU A 173 7.60 -29.92 9.02
N ILE A 174 8.04 -29.89 7.75
CA ILE A 174 7.18 -29.63 6.60
C ILE A 174 6.61 -30.96 6.12
N ILE A 175 5.29 -31.12 6.24
CA ILE A 175 4.57 -32.32 5.83
C ILE A 175 3.74 -31.99 4.59
N GLN A 176 3.94 -32.72 3.51
CA GLN A 176 3.12 -32.61 2.32
C GLN A 176 1.76 -33.28 2.58
N THR A 177 0.67 -32.54 2.33
CA THR A 177 -0.69 -33.04 2.47
C THR A 177 -1.14 -33.75 1.17
N GLN A 178 -2.34 -34.33 1.19
CA GLN A 178 -2.97 -34.88 -0.02
C GLN A 178 -3.79 -33.83 -0.80
N ASN A 179 -3.82 -32.58 -0.33
CA ASN A 179 -4.57 -31.53 -0.99
C ASN A 179 -3.80 -31.04 -2.20
N LYS A 180 -4.39 -31.18 -3.39
CA LYS A 180 -3.80 -30.66 -4.61
C LYS A 180 -3.78 -29.14 -4.58
N LEU A 181 -2.61 -28.59 -4.84
CA LEU A 181 -2.35 -27.16 -4.96
C LEU A 181 -2.16 -26.84 -6.44
N ARG A 182 -2.83 -25.79 -6.90
CA ARG A 182 -2.59 -25.22 -8.22
C ARG A 182 -2.32 -23.74 -8.09
N GLN A 183 -1.21 -23.28 -8.65
CA GLN A 183 -0.84 -21.87 -8.69
C GLN A 183 -0.69 -21.41 -10.13
N GLU A 184 -1.48 -20.41 -10.53
CA GLU A 184 -1.30 -19.73 -11.82
C GLU A 184 -0.52 -18.44 -11.58
N VAL A 185 0.54 -18.25 -12.36
CA VAL A 185 1.41 -17.06 -12.26
C VAL A 185 1.42 -16.36 -13.60
N ALA A 186 1.29 -15.04 -13.58
CA ALA A 186 1.45 -14.21 -14.76
C ALA A 186 2.14 -12.89 -14.42
N ILE A 187 3.03 -12.45 -15.30
CA ILE A 187 3.87 -11.27 -15.09
C ILE A 187 3.75 -10.35 -16.30
N TRP A 188 3.24 -9.14 -16.09
CA TRP A 188 3.26 -8.08 -17.08
C TRP A 188 4.26 -6.99 -16.71
N ARG A 189 4.76 -6.33 -17.75
CA ARG A 189 5.55 -5.11 -17.64
C ARG A 189 4.88 -4.03 -18.45
N ASN A 190 4.69 -2.87 -17.84
CA ASN A 190 4.24 -1.67 -18.53
C ASN A 190 5.09 -0.49 -18.09
N LYS A 191 5.94 0.00 -19.00
CA LYS A 191 7.00 0.96 -18.68
C LYS A 191 7.84 0.42 -17.52
N ASP A 192 7.95 1.19 -16.44
CA ASP A 192 8.74 0.85 -15.25
C ASP A 192 7.94 0.06 -14.20
N MET A 193 6.66 -0.20 -14.44
CA MET A 193 5.79 -0.93 -13.51
C MET A 193 5.71 -2.41 -13.86
N LEU A 194 5.81 -3.24 -12.83
CA LEU A 194 5.59 -4.67 -12.87
C LEU A 194 4.26 -5.02 -12.25
N TYR A 195 3.57 -5.97 -12.87
CA TYR A 195 2.32 -6.53 -12.40
C TYR A 195 2.56 -8.03 -12.24
N TYR A 196 2.70 -8.49 -11.00
CA TYR A 196 2.87 -9.90 -10.67
C TYR A 196 1.55 -10.45 -10.12
N TYR A 197 0.92 -11.33 -10.89
CA TYR A 197 -0.32 -12.01 -10.55
C TYR A 197 -0.01 -13.42 -10.08
N CYS A 198 -0.65 -13.85 -8.99
CA CYS A 198 -0.61 -15.21 -8.50
C CYS A 198 -1.98 -15.63 -7.98
N GLU A 199 -2.60 -16.59 -8.66
CA GLU A 199 -3.82 -17.26 -8.21
C GLU A 199 -3.43 -18.58 -7.53
N THR A 200 -4.00 -18.86 -6.37
CA THR A 200 -3.77 -20.09 -5.62
C THR A 200 -5.11 -20.78 -5.35
N LYS A 201 -5.20 -22.04 -5.77
CA LYS A 201 -6.36 -22.93 -5.58
C LYS A 201 -5.94 -24.21 -4.87
N ILE A 202 -6.78 -24.68 -3.96
CA ILE A 202 -6.61 -25.94 -3.24
C ILE A 202 -7.90 -26.73 -3.36
N ASP A 203 -7.87 -27.90 -4.01
CA ASP A 203 -9.07 -28.64 -4.47
C ASP A 203 -10.12 -28.88 -3.35
N ASN A 204 -9.67 -29.19 -2.14
CA ASN A 204 -10.54 -29.49 -1.00
C ASN A 204 -10.68 -28.33 -0.01
N ARG A 205 -10.16 -27.16 -0.35
CA ARG A 205 -10.22 -25.96 0.49
C ARG A 205 -10.58 -24.72 -0.34
N PRO A 206 -11.80 -24.67 -0.91
CA PRO A 206 -12.22 -23.55 -1.74
C PRO A 206 -12.20 -22.21 -1.00
N ASP A 207 -12.32 -22.21 0.33
CA ASP A 207 -12.30 -20.97 1.12
C ASP A 207 -10.89 -20.39 1.33
N GLU A 208 -9.85 -21.18 1.04
CA GLU A 208 -8.45 -20.73 1.02
C GLU A 208 -8.03 -20.23 -0.36
N TYR A 209 -8.95 -20.20 -1.31
CA TYR A 209 -8.76 -19.56 -2.60
C TYR A 209 -8.32 -18.10 -2.42
N ARG A 210 -7.29 -17.71 -3.16
CA ARG A 210 -6.81 -16.34 -3.22
C ARG A 210 -6.21 -16.01 -4.57
N CYS A 211 -6.46 -14.81 -5.03
CA CYS A 211 -5.80 -14.18 -6.16
C CYS A 211 -5.09 -12.93 -5.64
N ASN A 212 -3.77 -12.88 -5.78
CA ASN A 212 -2.98 -11.71 -5.43
C ASN A 212 -2.47 -11.03 -6.71
N LEU A 213 -2.62 -9.72 -6.80
CA LEU A 213 -1.89 -8.89 -7.76
C LEU A 213 -0.98 -7.93 -7.01
N PHE A 214 0.31 -7.96 -7.30
CA PHE A 214 1.30 -7.04 -6.75
C PHE A 214 1.80 -6.11 -7.84
N VAL A 215 1.78 -4.81 -7.56
CA VAL A 215 2.20 -3.78 -8.52
C VAL A 215 3.30 -2.91 -7.93
N PHE A 216 4.51 -3.04 -8.49
CA PHE A 216 5.75 -2.44 -7.97
C PHE A 216 6.77 -2.17 -9.08
N LYS A 217 7.90 -1.52 -8.76
CA LYS A 217 9.01 -1.28 -9.71
C LYS A 217 10.40 -1.72 -9.22
N ASN A 218 10.63 -1.78 -7.90
CA ASN A 218 11.97 -1.96 -7.34
C ASN A 218 12.29 -3.42 -7.02
N LYS A 219 13.59 -3.77 -7.06
CA LYS A 219 14.10 -5.12 -6.76
C LYS A 219 13.79 -5.58 -5.33
N GLU A 220 13.76 -4.66 -4.37
CA GLU A 220 13.49 -4.99 -2.96
C GLU A 220 12.09 -5.60 -2.76
N TRP A 221 11.09 -5.12 -3.50
CA TRP A 221 9.75 -5.72 -3.51
C TRP A 221 9.77 -7.13 -4.07
N LYS A 222 10.50 -7.34 -5.16
CA LYS A 222 10.71 -8.67 -5.73
C LYS A 222 11.35 -9.62 -4.72
N ASP A 223 12.39 -9.17 -4.03
CA ASP A 223 13.11 -10.00 -3.05
C ASP A 223 12.25 -10.27 -1.80
N LEU A 224 11.46 -9.29 -1.34
CA LEU A 224 10.49 -9.45 -0.26
C LEU A 224 9.41 -10.49 -0.61
N LEU A 225 8.82 -10.40 -1.81
CA LEU A 225 7.82 -11.37 -2.27
C LEU A 225 8.42 -12.77 -2.42
N LYS A 226 9.67 -12.86 -2.88
CA LYS A 226 10.40 -14.14 -2.97
C LYS A 226 10.61 -14.76 -1.60
N GLY A 227 11.03 -13.96 -0.61
CA GLY A 227 11.12 -14.37 0.79
C GLY A 227 9.77 -14.76 1.41
N SER A 228 8.66 -14.26 0.83
CA SER A 228 7.29 -14.59 1.24
C SER A 228 6.73 -15.83 0.52
N GLY A 229 7.53 -16.50 -0.32
CA GLY A 229 7.17 -17.75 -0.98
C GLY A 229 6.43 -17.61 -2.32
N TYR A 230 6.40 -16.42 -2.92
CA TYR A 230 5.83 -16.26 -4.26
C TYR A 230 6.79 -16.83 -5.34
N PRO A 231 6.31 -17.70 -6.24
CA PRO A 231 7.14 -18.37 -7.26
C PRO A 231 7.55 -17.43 -8.42
N ASP A 232 8.47 -17.88 -9.26
CA ASP A 232 8.87 -17.27 -10.54
C ASP A 232 9.29 -15.79 -10.54
N LEU A 233 9.53 -15.21 -9.38
CA LEU A 233 10.05 -13.84 -9.29
C LEU A 233 11.45 -13.70 -9.92
N ASP A 234 12.20 -14.80 -10.07
CA ASP A 234 13.46 -14.82 -10.84
C ASP A 234 13.27 -14.50 -12.33
N LYS A 235 12.06 -14.65 -12.88
CA LYS A 235 11.73 -14.28 -14.27
C LYS A 235 11.62 -12.77 -14.47
N ILE A 236 11.55 -12.00 -13.38
CA ILE A 236 11.53 -10.55 -13.45
C ILE A 236 12.97 -10.01 -13.55
N SER A 237 13.31 -9.50 -14.74
CA SER A 237 14.57 -8.79 -15.01
C SER A 237 14.43 -7.29 -14.68
N LEU A 238 14.78 -6.90 -13.45
CA LEU A 238 14.78 -5.51 -12.98
C LEU A 238 16.13 -4.85 -13.18
#